data_AF-C5LDY5-F1
#
_entry.id   AF-C5LDY5-F1
#
_cell.length_a   1.000
_cell.length_b   1.000
_cell.length_c   1.000
_cell.angle_alpha   90.00
_cell.angle_beta   90.00
_cell.angle_gamma   90.00
#
_symmetry.space_group_name_H-M   'P 1'
#
loop_
_entity.id
_entity.type
_entity.pdbx_description
1 polymer ?
#
loop_
_entity_poly.entity_id
_entity_poly.type
_entity_poly.pdbx_seq_one_letter_code
_entity_poly.pdbx_strand_id
1 'polypeptide(L)'
;MPSGAFLCMLLLSGLPFFERLAQGVSRITVKIGRIEFGCLNFFAGISAFFLFSEIMKLQEAAARQGDFPSVELSDKFKLQSDIDRWHHERNFWISLFVLTLWVVAARLTTLIRRHRLNKKN
;
A
#
# COMPACT_ATOMS: atom_id res chain seq x y z
N MET A 1 4.56 -3.65 -3.79
CA MET A 1 5.93 -4.08 -3.43
C MET A 1 5.88 -5.21 -2.41
N PRO A 2 6.53 -6.36 -2.65
CA PRO A 2 6.57 -7.50 -1.72
C PRO A 2 7.35 -7.23 -0.42
N SER A 3 8.10 -6.13 -0.35
CA SER A 3 8.91 -5.73 0.82
C SER A 3 8.09 -5.48 2.09
N GLY A 4 6.87 -4.94 1.97
CA GLY A 4 5.99 -4.72 3.13
C GLY A 4 5.50 -6.02 3.76
N ALA A 5 5.18 -7.02 2.94
CA ALA A 5 4.79 -8.35 3.42
C ALA A 5 5.98 -9.07 4.09
N PHE A 6 7.17 -8.98 3.49
CA PHE A 6 8.40 -9.53 4.07
C PHE A 6 8.71 -8.90 5.44
N LEU A 7 8.57 -7.57 5.56
CA LEU A 7 8.76 -6.87 6.84
C LEU A 7 7.75 -7.35 7.91
N CYS A 8 6.48 -7.55 7.53
CA CYS A 8 5.46 -8.09 8.43
C CYS A 8 5.81 -9.52 8.87
N MET A 9 6.25 -10.38 7.96
CA MET A 9 6.68 -11.75 8.30
C MET A 9 7.86 -11.75 9.26
N LEU A 10 8.86 -10.87 9.05
CA LEU A 10 9.99 -10.74 9.97
C LEU A 10 9.55 -10.30 11.37
N LEU A 11 8.63 -9.34 11.45
CA LEU A 11 8.10 -8.84 12.72
C LEU A 11 7.20 -9.86 13.45
N LEU A 12 6.51 -10.74 12.70
CA LEU A 12 5.64 -11.79 13.25
C LEU A 12 6.37 -13.11 13.50
N SER A 13 7.61 -13.27 13.03
CA SER A 13 8.38 -14.51 13.15
C SER A 13 8.68 -14.93 14.60
N GLY A 14 8.58 -14.01 15.56
CA GLY A 14 8.91 -14.25 16.98
C GLY A 14 10.40 -14.50 17.24
N LEU A 15 11.25 -14.44 16.21
CA LEU A 15 12.68 -14.66 16.32
C LEU A 15 13.39 -13.33 16.65
N PRO A 16 14.17 -13.25 17.74
CA PRO A 16 14.77 -11.99 18.20
C PRO A 16 15.71 -11.35 17.17
N PHE A 17 16.35 -12.16 16.34
CA PHE A 17 17.24 -11.70 15.27
C PHE A 17 16.47 -10.97 14.16
N PHE A 18 15.40 -11.57 13.65
CA PHE A 18 14.59 -10.99 12.58
C PHE A 18 13.83 -9.75 13.04
N GLU A 19 13.35 -9.74 14.29
CA GLU A 19 12.75 -8.54 14.88
C GLU A 19 13.75 -7.38 14.98
N ARG A 20 15.01 -7.64 15.33
CA ARG A 20 16.06 -6.59 15.38
C ARG A 20 16.35 -6.02 14.00
N LEU A 21 16.44 -6.88 12.98
CA LEU A 21 16.60 -6.45 11.59
C LEU A 21 15.41 -5.60 11.12
N ALA A 22 14.19 -6.06 11.35
CA ALA A 22 12.98 -5.33 10.98
C ALA A 22 12.87 -3.99 11.73
N GLN A 23 13.26 -3.93 13.01
CA GLN A 23 13.35 -2.68 13.76
C GLN A 23 14.43 -1.74 13.20
N GLY A 24 15.56 -2.28 12.73
CA GLY A 24 16.61 -1.50 12.07
C GLY A 24 16.07 -0.80 10.81
N VAL A 25 15.39 -1.55 9.94
CA VAL A 25 14.75 -1.01 8.73
C VAL A 25 13.65 -0.01 9.07
N SER A 26 12.86 -0.29 10.11
CA SER A 26 11.76 0.58 10.55
C SER A 26 12.22 1.90 11.18
N ARG A 27 13.46 1.96 11.67
CA ARG A 27 14.08 3.17 12.24
C ARG A 27 14.73 4.07 11.19
N ILE A 28 14.83 3.61 9.93
CA ILE A 28 15.32 4.46 8.86
C ILE A 28 14.37 5.65 8.74
N THR A 29 14.91 6.85 8.90
CA THR A 29 14.18 8.10 8.71
C THR A 29 14.61 8.72 7.40
N VAL A 30 13.67 8.98 6.52
CA VAL A 30 13.88 9.72 5.27
C VAL A 30 13.65 11.20 5.57
N LYS A 31 14.68 12.02 5.37
CA LYS A 31 14.55 13.48 5.50
C LYS A 31 14.23 14.07 4.14
N ILE A 32 13.09 14.75 4.03
CA ILE A 32 12.72 15.53 2.84
C ILE A 32 12.59 16.98 3.28
N GLY A 33 13.62 17.78 3.00
CA GLY A 33 13.70 19.17 3.46
C GLY A 33 13.73 19.26 5.00
N ARG A 34 12.78 20.00 5.58
CA ARG A 34 12.65 20.18 7.05
C ARG A 34 11.80 19.11 7.74
N ILE A 35 11.21 18.18 6.99
CA ILE A 35 10.30 17.18 7.53
C ILE A 35 11.02 15.83 7.58
N GLU A 36 11.04 15.22 8.76
CA GLU A 36 11.56 13.87 8.97
C GLU A 36 10.42 12.87 8.95
N PHE A 37 10.41 11.99 7.95
CA PHE A 37 9.44 10.91 7.86
C PHE A 37 10.10 9.59 8.23
N GLY A 38 9.46 8.83 9.13
CA GLY A 38 9.82 7.43 9.30
C GLY A 38 9.60 6.67 7.98
N CYS A 39 10.53 5.79 7.61
CA CYS A 39 10.50 4.99 6.38
C CYS A 39 9.14 4.29 6.18
N LEU A 40 8.56 3.73 7.25
CA LEU A 40 7.24 3.09 7.19
C LEU A 40 6.12 4.08 6.82
N ASN A 41 6.13 5.29 7.39
CA ASN A 41 5.12 6.31 7.11
C ASN A 41 5.29 6.87 5.68
N PHE A 42 6.53 6.98 5.21
CA PHE A 42 6.83 7.40 3.85
C PHE A 42 6.28 6.40 2.82
N PHE A 43 6.55 5.10 2.99
CA PHE A 43 6.01 4.06 2.11
C PHE A 43 4.49 3.89 2.23
N ALA A 44 3.93 4.08 3.43
CA ALA A 44 2.48 4.13 3.60
C ALA A 44 1.88 5.32 2.83
N GLY A 45 2.50 6.50 2.89
CA GLY A 45 2.08 7.69 2.14
C GLY A 45 2.14 7.49 0.63
N ILE A 46 3.22 6.90 0.11
CA ILE A 46 3.33 6.54 -1.32
C ILE A 46 2.20 5.59 -1.72
N SER A 47 1.95 4.55 -0.90
CA SER A 47 0.90 3.57 -1.18
C SER A 47 -0.49 4.20 -1.17
N ALA A 48 -0.74 5.13 -0.24
CA ALA A 48 -1.97 5.90 -0.18
C ALA A 48 -2.15 6.81 -1.40
N PHE A 49 -1.07 7.44 -1.89
CA PHE A 49 -1.10 8.23 -3.12
C PHE A 49 -1.48 7.37 -4.33
N PHE A 50 -0.86 6.19 -4.48
CA PHE A 50 -1.24 5.26 -5.55
C PHE A 50 -2.69 4.81 -5.45
N LEU A 51 -3.15 4.47 -4.24
CA LEU A 51 -4.55 4.11 -4.00
C LEU A 51 -5.50 5.24 -4.42
N PHE A 52 -5.20 6.47 -4.02
CA PHE A 52 -5.99 7.64 -4.40
C PHE A 52 -6.01 7.86 -5.92
N SER A 53 -4.85 7.69 -6.57
CA SER A 53 -4.77 7.79 -8.03
C SER A 53 -5.62 6.75 -8.76
N GLU A 54 -5.72 5.52 -8.24
CA GLU A 54 -6.56 4.49 -8.83
C GLU A 54 -8.05 4.75 -8.57
N ILE A 55 -8.43 5.31 -7.41
CA ILE A 55 -9.83 5.73 -7.16
C ILE A 55 -10.29 6.76 -8.20
N MET A 56 -9.46 7.76 -8.50
CA MET A 56 -9.79 8.79 -9.50
C MET A 56 -9.97 8.16 -10.90
N LYS A 57 -9.09 7.23 -11.30
CA LYS A 57 -9.20 6.53 -12.59
C LYS A 57 -10.42 5.62 -12.67
N LEU A 58 -10.77 4.93 -11.58
CA LEU A 58 -11.98 4.12 -11.48
C LEU A 58 -13.25 4.97 -11.63
N GLN A 59 -13.28 6.15 -11.01
CA GLN A 59 -14.37 7.11 -11.17
C GLN A 59 -14.48 7.62 -12.61
N GLU A 60 -13.36 7.95 -13.24
CA GLU A 60 -13.32 8.39 -14.64
C GLU A 60 -13.78 7.28 -15.60
N ALA A 61 -13.34 6.03 -15.38
CA ALA A 61 -13.77 4.87 -16.15
C ALA A 61 -15.28 4.61 -15.99
N ALA A 62 -15.83 4.77 -14.78
CA ALA A 62 -17.27 4.64 -14.52
C ALA A 62 -18.09 5.73 -15.21
N ALA A 63 -17.60 6.97 -15.24
CA ALA A 63 -18.27 8.09 -15.91
C ALA A 63 -18.34 7.90 -17.44
N ARG A 64 -17.25 7.43 -18.06
CA ARG A 64 -17.19 7.19 -19.52
C ARG A 64 -18.16 6.10 -19.97
N GLN A 65 -18.50 5.16 -19.11
CA GLN A 65 -19.42 4.05 -19.43
C GLN A 65 -20.87 4.52 -19.69
N GLY A 66 -21.24 5.73 -19.27
CA GLY A 66 -22.56 6.32 -19.48
C GLY A 66 -22.78 7.01 -20.84
N ASP A 67 -21.71 7.31 -21.59
CA ASP A 67 -21.77 8.27 -22.72
C ASP A 67 -21.64 7.63 -24.12
N PHE A 68 -21.64 6.30 -24.28
CA PHE A 68 -21.43 5.68 -25.60
C PHE A 68 -22.73 5.43 -26.40
N PRO A 69 -22.91 6.06 -27.59
CA PRO A 69 -23.99 5.72 -28.51
C PRO A 69 -23.57 4.60 -29.50
N SER A 70 -24.51 3.66 -29.71
CA SER A 70 -24.69 2.76 -30.88
C SER A 70 -23.57 1.79 -31.34
N VAL A 71 -23.59 0.60 -30.71
CA VAL A 71 -23.71 -0.78 -31.24
C VAL A 71 -22.73 -1.42 -32.25
N GLU A 72 -21.98 -0.75 -33.14
CA GLU A 72 -21.17 -1.52 -34.15
C GLU A 72 -19.65 -1.29 -34.15
N LEU A 73 -19.15 -0.12 -33.72
CA LEU A 73 -17.74 0.01 -33.31
C LEU A 73 -17.51 -0.45 -31.85
N SER A 74 -18.60 -0.83 -31.17
CA SER A 74 -18.69 -0.97 -29.72
C SER A 74 -17.87 -2.13 -29.17
N ASP A 75 -17.85 -3.30 -29.82
CA ASP A 75 -17.33 -4.51 -29.16
C ASP A 75 -15.83 -4.46 -28.84
N LYS A 76 -14.98 -3.96 -29.75
CA LYS A 76 -13.53 -3.86 -29.49
C LYS A 76 -13.20 -2.79 -28.45
N PHE A 77 -13.89 -1.64 -28.49
CA PHE A 77 -13.70 -0.56 -27.53
C PHE A 77 -14.27 -0.90 -26.15
N LYS A 78 -15.40 -1.62 -26.11
CA LYS A 78 -16.02 -2.12 -24.88
C LYS A 78 -15.13 -3.17 -24.22
N LEU A 79 -14.60 -4.12 -25.00
CA LEU A 79 -13.64 -5.11 -24.50
C LEU A 79 -12.39 -4.44 -23.91
N GLN A 80 -11.83 -3.44 -24.60
CA GLN A 80 -10.69 -2.68 -24.10
C GLN A 80 -11.02 -1.90 -22.82
N SER A 81 -12.18 -1.25 -22.77
CA SER A 81 -12.63 -0.50 -21.59
C SER A 81 -12.88 -1.41 -20.37
N ASP A 82 -13.39 -2.63 -20.60
CA ASP A 82 -13.61 -3.63 -19.55
C ASP A 82 -12.28 -4.20 -19.05
N ILE A 83 -11.31 -4.43 -19.95
CA ILE A 83 -9.94 -4.83 -19.59
C ILE A 83 -9.26 -3.74 -18.75
N ASP A 84 -9.34 -2.48 -19.17
CA ASP A 84 -8.72 -1.36 -18.46
C ASP A 84 -9.37 -1.15 -17.08
N ARG A 85 -10.70 -1.26 -16.98
CA ARG A 85 -11.42 -1.23 -15.70
C ARG A 85 -10.95 -2.35 -14.77
N TRP A 86 -10.83 -3.59 -15.27
CA TRP A 86 -10.33 -4.72 -14.48
C TRP A 86 -8.89 -4.50 -14.00
N HIS A 87 -8.03 -3.93 -14.84
CA HIS A 87 -6.68 -3.56 -14.43
C HIS A 87 -6.66 -2.54 -13.29
N HIS A 88 -7.48 -1.48 -13.38
CA HIS A 88 -7.58 -0.47 -12.34
C HIS A 88 -8.16 -1.02 -11.03
N GLU A 89 -9.18 -1.88 -11.11
CA GLU A 89 -9.75 -2.54 -9.94
C GLU A 89 -8.73 -3.45 -9.25
N ARG A 90 -7.99 -4.27 -10.01
CA ARG A 90 -6.91 -5.09 -9.46
C ARG A 90 -5.82 -4.23 -8.81
N ASN A 91 -5.40 -3.15 -9.47
CA ASN A 91 -4.38 -2.26 -8.93
C ASN A 91 -4.85 -1.52 -7.67
N PHE A 92 -6.13 -1.16 -7.59
CA PHE A 92 -6.77 -0.64 -6.39
C PHE A 92 -6.66 -1.64 -5.23
N TRP A 93 -7.09 -2.89 -5.43
CA TRP A 93 -7.00 -3.93 -4.40
C TRP A 93 -5.56 -4.21 -3.95
N ILE A 94 -4.62 -4.26 -4.90
CA ILE A 94 -3.18 -4.43 -4.59
C ILE A 94 -2.67 -3.24 -3.76
N SER A 95 -3.03 -2.01 -4.15
CA SER A 95 -2.59 -0.80 -3.45
C SER A 95 -3.18 -0.71 -2.04
N LEU A 96 -4.45 -1.09 -1.88
CA LEU A 96 -5.11 -1.17 -0.58
C LEU A 96 -4.43 -2.21 0.30
N PHE A 97 -4.17 -3.41 -0.23
CA PHE A 97 -3.46 -4.46 0.49
C PHE A 97 -2.05 -4.00 0.93
N VAL A 98 -1.27 -3.40 0.03
CA VAL A 98 0.06 -2.88 0.35
C VAL A 98 -0.02 -1.77 1.41
N LEU A 99 -0.98 -0.86 1.33
CA LEU A 99 -1.22 0.16 2.34
C LEU A 99 -1.50 -0.47 3.71
N THR A 100 -2.40 -1.47 3.77
CA THR A 100 -2.71 -2.17 5.02
C THR A 100 -1.48 -2.85 5.63
N LEU A 101 -0.62 -3.47 4.81
CA LEU A 101 0.62 -4.08 5.28
C LEU A 101 1.56 -3.05 5.92
N TRP A 102 1.72 -1.87 5.31
CA TRP A 102 2.56 -0.81 5.89
C TRP A 102 1.99 -0.25 7.19
N VAL A 103 0.67 -0.08 7.27
CA VAL A 103 -0.01 0.35 8.51
C VAL A 103 0.16 -0.69 9.61
N VAL A 104 -0.05 -1.98 9.29
CA VAL A 104 0.13 -3.09 10.23
C VAL A 104 1.58 -3.15 10.69
N ALA A 105 2.56 -3.07 9.80
CA ALA A 105 3.98 -3.06 10.15
C ALA A 105 4.34 -1.89 11.09
N ALA A 106 3.81 -0.69 10.84
CA ALA A 106 4.03 0.47 11.70
C ALA A 106 3.43 0.27 13.10
N ARG A 107 2.22 -0.29 13.19
CA ARG A 107 1.57 -0.63 14.46
C ARG A 107 2.32 -1.74 15.20
N LEU A 108 2.70 -2.82 14.52
CA LEU A 108 3.42 -3.95 15.11
C LEU A 108 4.77 -3.50 15.69
N THR A 109 5.52 -2.69 14.95
CA THR A 109 6.79 -2.13 15.42
C THR A 109 6.60 -1.29 16.69
N THR A 110 5.52 -0.50 16.75
CA THR A 110 5.20 0.30 17.95
C THR A 110 4.82 -0.59 19.14
N LEU A 111 4.03 -1.65 18.92
CA LEU A 111 3.60 -2.61 19.95
C LEU A 111 4.79 -3.41 20.51
N ILE A 112 5.64 -3.97 19.65
CA ILE A 112 6.84 -4.72 20.07
C ILE A 112 7.77 -3.80 20.88
N ARG A 113 7.93 -2.54 20.47
CA ARG A 113 8.72 -1.56 21.22
C ARG A 113 8.14 -1.33 22.62
N ARG A 114 6.83 -1.13 22.74
CA ARG A 114 6.15 -0.94 24.03
C ARG A 114 6.29 -2.17 24.94
N HIS A 115 6.04 -3.37 24.43
CA HIS A 115 6.18 -4.61 25.21
C HIS A 115 7.60 -4.84 25.72
N ARG A 116 8.64 -4.56 24.91
CA ARG A 116 10.03 -4.71 25.36
C ARG A 116 10.46 -3.65 26.38
N LEU A 117 9.96 -2.41 26.27
CA LEU A 117 10.21 -1.38 27.29
C LEU A 117 9.60 -1.80 28.64
N ASN A 118 8.40 -2.38 28.61
CA ASN A 118 7.71 -2.82 29.82
C ASN A 118 8.33 -4.07 30.48
N LYS A 119 9.11 -4.87 29.74
CA LYS A 119 9.82 -6.05 30.27
C LYS A 119 11.21 -5.72 30.86
N LYS A 120 11.69 -4.48 30.69
CA LYS A 120 12.98 -4.00 31.22
C LYS A 120 12.86 -3.23 32.54
N ASN A 121 11.64 -2.83 32.91
CA ASN A 121 11.30 -2.37 34.26
C ASN A 121 10.79 -3.55 35.09
#